data_AF-A0A9P5NNJ0-F1
#
_entry.id   AF-A0A9P5NNJ0-F1
#
_cell.length_a   1.000
_cell.length_b   1.000
_cell.length_c   1.000
_cell.angle_alpha   90.00
_cell.angle_beta   90.00
_cell.angle_gamma   90.00
#
_symmetry.space_group_name_H-M   'P 1'
#
loop_
_entity.id
_entity.type
_entity.pdbx_description
1 polymer ?
#
loop_
_entity_poly.entity_id
_entity_poly.type
_entity_poly.pdbx_seq_one_letter_code
_entity_poly.pdbx_strand_id
1 'polypeptide(L)'
;MPFWKHRTLKAVDDSGCQVEDVAGDNGIDSDDDLEDDEEDEAEDLDWVGNVVDLEDGCTFEEAMNEELDFIMDFLAGLRFQVQFRDHRMLAALKRKGRGFRNLGAACLGKEKRLKSQADGTLSTWDKSMIASMFYQARPSQSDAET
;
A
#
# COMPACT_ATOMS: atom_id res chain seq x y z
N MET A 1 -4.83 30.61 -23.65
CA MET A 1 -4.82 29.56 -24.69
C MET A 1 -4.69 28.21 -23.98
N PRO A 2 -5.55 27.22 -24.23
CA PRO A 2 -5.38 25.89 -23.63
C PRO A 2 -4.08 25.25 -24.13
N PHE A 3 -3.38 24.53 -23.26
CA PHE A 3 -2.03 24.00 -23.55
C PHE A 3 -2.01 22.96 -24.68
N TRP A 4 -3.17 22.38 -25.03
CA TRP A 4 -3.31 21.32 -26.06
C TRP A 4 -3.27 21.89 -27.48
N LYS A 5 -3.18 23.22 -27.62
CA LYS A 5 -3.10 23.93 -28.91
C LYS A 5 -1.70 24.49 -29.21
N HIS A 6 -0.67 24.06 -28.48
CA HIS A 6 0.69 24.57 -28.68
C HIS A 6 1.31 24.01 -29.97
N ARG A 7 1.93 24.88 -30.78
CA ARG A 7 2.49 24.55 -32.12
C ARG A 7 3.59 23.48 -32.11
N THR A 8 4.14 23.15 -30.95
CA THR A 8 5.19 22.14 -30.80
C THR A 8 4.64 20.73 -30.58
N LEU A 9 3.32 20.57 -30.35
CA LEU A 9 2.70 19.26 -30.19
C LEU A 9 2.50 18.62 -31.56
N LYS A 10 3.18 17.49 -31.79
CA LYS A 10 2.95 16.60 -32.93
C LYS A 10 2.06 15.44 -32.49
N ALA A 11 1.09 15.08 -33.33
CA ALA A 11 0.32 13.86 -33.13
C ALA A 11 1.26 12.64 -33.27
N VAL A 12 1.12 11.68 -32.36
CA VAL A 12 1.74 10.36 -32.51
C VAL A 12 0.93 9.62 -33.58
N ASP A 13 1.59 9.25 -34.67
CA ASP A 13 1.02 8.41 -35.73
C ASP A 13 1.08 6.95 -35.25
N ASP A 14 -0.08 6.31 -35.20
CA ASP A 14 -0.25 4.93 -34.68
C ASP A 14 0.01 3.88 -35.77
N SER A 15 0.95 4.20 -36.68
CA SER A 15 1.30 3.35 -37.81
C SER A 15 2.62 2.63 -37.55
N GLY A 16 2.53 1.44 -36.97
CA GLY A 16 3.56 0.40 -37.13
C GLY A 16 4.08 -0.24 -35.85
N CYS A 17 3.26 -1.06 -35.18
CA CYS A 17 3.77 -2.21 -34.44
C CYS A 17 3.35 -3.47 -35.19
N GLN A 18 4.19 -3.91 -36.12
CA GLN A 18 4.11 -5.25 -36.67
C GLN A 18 4.67 -6.21 -35.61
N VAL A 19 3.80 -7.10 -35.15
CA VAL A 19 4.17 -8.28 -34.37
C VAL A 19 4.94 -9.24 -35.28
N GLU A 20 6.19 -9.54 -34.94
CA GLU A 20 6.92 -10.67 -35.53
C GLU A 20 6.80 -11.88 -34.61
N ASP A 21 6.13 -12.91 -35.10
CA ASP A 21 6.09 -14.25 -34.55
C ASP A 21 7.47 -14.91 -34.70
N VAL A 22 8.09 -15.29 -33.58
CA VAL A 22 9.22 -16.22 -33.58
C VAL A 22 8.78 -17.52 -32.91
N ALA A 23 8.46 -18.50 -33.74
CA ALA A 23 8.36 -19.90 -33.35
C ALA A 23 9.77 -20.44 -33.01
N GLY A 24 9.92 -20.96 -31.80
CA GLY A 24 11.17 -21.53 -31.29
C GLY A 24 10.91 -22.62 -30.27
N ASP A 25 10.77 -23.84 -30.80
CA ASP A 25 10.82 -25.15 -30.14
C ASP A 25 11.98 -25.28 -29.14
N ASN A 26 11.70 -25.78 -27.94
CA ASN A 26 12.58 -26.66 -27.16
C ASN A 26 11.85 -27.19 -25.92
N GLY A 27 11.50 -28.48 -25.97
CA GLY A 27 11.00 -29.22 -24.83
C GLY A 27 12.05 -29.40 -23.74
N ILE A 28 11.69 -29.02 -22.52
CA ILE A 28 12.29 -29.53 -21.28
C ILE A 28 11.14 -30.05 -20.43
N ASP A 29 11.14 -31.37 -20.31
CA ASP A 29 10.33 -32.17 -19.40
C ASP A 29 11.05 -32.12 -18.04
N SER A 30 10.48 -31.41 -17.07
CA SER A 30 10.89 -31.51 -15.68
C SER A 30 9.77 -31.00 -14.77
N ASP A 31 9.04 -31.96 -14.21
CA ASP A 31 8.22 -31.82 -13.00
C ASP A 31 8.95 -30.96 -11.95
N ASP A 32 8.44 -29.76 -11.69
CA ASP A 32 8.48 -29.13 -10.37
C ASP A 32 7.32 -28.14 -10.29
N ASP A 33 6.20 -28.67 -9.79
CA ASP A 33 4.89 -28.06 -9.66
C ASP A 33 4.86 -27.18 -8.40
N LEU A 34 5.48 -26.00 -8.47
CA LEU A 34 5.26 -24.88 -7.56
C LEU A 34 5.32 -23.57 -8.37
N GLU A 35 4.23 -23.30 -9.10
CA GLU A 35 3.89 -21.96 -9.55
C GLU A 35 3.70 -21.08 -8.31
N ASP A 36 4.79 -20.44 -7.89
CA ASP A 36 4.78 -19.21 -7.10
C ASP A 36 4.13 -18.15 -7.98
N ASP A 37 2.80 -18.19 -8.00
CA ASP A 37 1.96 -17.19 -8.61
C ASP A 37 2.16 -15.91 -7.78
N GLU A 38 3.23 -15.19 -8.11
CA GLU A 38 3.33 -13.75 -7.88
C GLU A 38 2.21 -13.09 -8.70
N GLU A 39 0.95 -13.33 -8.29
CA GLU A 39 -0.13 -12.41 -8.56
C GLU A 39 0.31 -11.10 -7.93
N ASP A 40 0.93 -10.26 -8.76
CA ASP A 40 0.92 -8.81 -8.68
C ASP A 40 -0.57 -8.44 -8.52
N GLU A 41 -1.04 -8.51 -7.27
CA GLU A 41 -2.23 -7.81 -6.80
C GLU A 41 -1.89 -6.35 -7.04
N ALA A 42 -2.12 -5.88 -8.27
CA ALA A 42 -2.30 -4.49 -8.61
C ALA A 42 -3.48 -4.05 -7.74
N GLU A 43 -3.16 -3.67 -6.51
CA GLU A 43 -4.09 -3.20 -5.51
C GLU A 43 -4.94 -2.17 -6.22
N ASP A 44 -6.23 -2.48 -6.26
CA ASP A 44 -7.29 -1.68 -6.82
C ASP A 44 -7.26 -0.29 -6.16
N LEU A 45 -6.46 0.62 -6.74
CA LEU A 45 -6.33 2.02 -6.33
C LEU A 45 -7.61 2.82 -6.63
N ASP A 46 -8.68 2.16 -7.07
CA ASP A 46 -9.99 2.77 -7.29
C ASP A 46 -10.73 3.08 -5.97
N TRP A 47 -10.31 2.51 -4.83
CA TRP A 47 -10.83 2.89 -3.50
C TRP A 47 -10.21 4.19 -2.94
N VAL A 48 -9.85 5.14 -3.80
CA VAL A 48 -9.66 6.55 -3.39
C VAL A 48 -10.80 7.43 -3.98
N GLY A 49 -11.69 6.83 -4.78
CA GLY A 49 -12.76 7.52 -5.50
C GLY A 49 -14.04 7.82 -4.71
N ASN A 50 -14.18 7.33 -3.47
CA ASN A 50 -15.40 7.54 -2.68
C ASN A 50 -15.10 8.01 -1.24
N VAL A 51 -14.25 9.04 -1.10
CA VAL A 51 -14.09 9.81 0.16
C VAL A 51 -15.31 10.73 0.35
N VAL A 52 -16.50 10.15 0.28
CA VAL A 52 -17.77 10.80 0.60
C VAL A 52 -18.57 9.84 1.46
N ASP A 53 -18.04 9.55 2.65
CA ASP A 53 -18.89 9.25 3.80
C ASP A 53 -18.88 10.49 4.70
N LEU A 54 -19.33 11.60 4.13
CA LEU A 54 -19.77 12.78 4.87
C LEU A 54 -21.27 12.64 5.19
N GLU A 55 -21.79 11.39 5.28
CA GLU A 55 -23.21 11.14 5.55
C GLU A 55 -23.51 11.10 7.06
N ASP A 56 -22.49 10.92 7.93
CA ASP A 56 -22.72 10.77 9.39
C ASP A 56 -22.53 12.05 10.22
N GLY A 57 -22.20 13.18 9.60
CA GLY A 57 -22.07 14.48 10.30
C GLY A 57 -20.94 14.56 11.34
N CYS A 58 -20.14 13.51 11.49
CA CYS A 58 -18.97 13.47 12.37
C CYS A 58 -17.77 14.22 11.78
N THR A 59 -16.97 14.81 12.66
CA THR A 59 -15.68 15.40 12.31
C THR A 59 -14.65 14.33 11.98
N PHE A 60 -13.58 14.72 11.26
CA PHE A 60 -12.45 13.81 11.01
C PHE A 60 -11.85 13.27 12.32
N GLU A 61 -11.70 14.12 13.34
CA GLU A 61 -11.17 13.69 14.64
C GLU A 61 -12.08 12.66 15.31
N GLU A 62 -13.39 12.85 15.27
CA GLU A 62 -14.34 11.88 15.84
C GLU A 62 -14.25 10.54 15.12
N ALA A 63 -14.33 10.54 13.78
CA ALA A 63 -14.24 9.32 12.98
C ALA A 63 -12.90 8.59 13.18
N MET A 64 -11.78 9.32 13.22
CA MET A 64 -10.47 8.74 13.45
C MET A 64 -10.35 8.17 14.88
N ASN A 65 -10.88 8.87 15.89
CA ASN A 65 -10.85 8.38 17.27
C ASN A 65 -11.74 7.14 17.45
N GLU A 66 -12.90 7.08 16.80
CA GLU A 66 -13.78 5.91 16.82
C GLU A 66 -13.07 4.67 16.25
N GLU A 67 -12.41 4.81 15.10
CA GLU A 67 -11.60 3.73 14.52
C GLU A 67 -10.45 3.31 15.45
N LEU A 68 -9.77 4.27 16.08
CA LEU A 68 -8.69 3.98 17.04
C LEU A 68 -9.22 3.22 18.27
N ASP A 69 -10.35 3.63 18.83
CA ASP A 69 -10.97 2.98 19.98
C ASP A 69 -11.37 1.54 19.64
N PHE A 70 -12.00 1.34 18.48
CA PHE A 70 -12.33 -0.01 17.98
C PHE A 70 -11.08 -0.90 17.84
N ILE A 71 -10.01 -0.39 17.23
CA ILE A 71 -8.74 -1.11 17.08
C ILE A 71 -8.16 -1.47 18.45
N MET A 72 -8.18 -0.55 19.41
CA MET A 72 -7.62 -0.76 20.75
C MET A 72 -8.40 -1.81 21.54
N ASP A 73 -9.73 -1.78 21.49
CA ASP A 73 -10.59 -2.80 22.09
C ASP A 73 -10.41 -4.17 21.45
N PHE A 74 -10.32 -4.22 20.12
CA PHE A 74 -10.01 -5.44 19.39
C PHE A 74 -8.65 -6.03 19.80
N LEU A 75 -7.61 -5.19 19.94
CA LEU A 75 -6.29 -5.61 20.41
C LEU A 75 -6.34 -6.14 21.86
N ALA A 76 -7.14 -5.55 22.74
CA ALA A 76 -7.37 -6.06 24.08
C ALA A 76 -8.00 -7.46 24.05
N GLY A 77 -9.01 -7.65 23.20
CA GLY A 77 -9.63 -8.97 22.94
C GLY A 77 -8.63 -9.99 22.40
N LEU A 78 -7.78 -9.62 21.45
CA LEU A 78 -6.73 -10.51 20.92
C LEU A 78 -5.70 -10.90 21.98
N ARG A 79 -5.31 -9.98 22.87
CA ARG A 79 -4.45 -10.31 24.03
C ARG A 79 -5.12 -11.34 24.94
N PHE A 80 -6.42 -11.19 25.18
CA PHE A 80 -7.20 -12.21 25.88
C PHE A 80 -7.28 -13.53 25.11
N GLN A 81 -7.19 -13.55 23.78
CA GLN A 81 -7.16 -14.80 23.01
C GLN A 81 -5.83 -15.57 23.11
N VAL A 82 -4.70 -14.88 23.37
CA VAL A 82 -3.37 -15.50 23.43
C VAL A 82 -3.29 -16.64 24.46
N GLN A 83 -4.00 -16.53 25.59
CA GLN A 83 -4.02 -17.56 26.65
C GLN A 83 -4.62 -18.89 26.20
N PHE A 84 -5.50 -18.91 25.18
CA PHE A 84 -6.06 -20.16 24.64
C PHE A 84 -5.13 -20.84 23.62
N ARG A 85 -4.10 -20.14 23.13
CA ARG A 85 -3.12 -20.65 22.15
C ARG A 85 -3.77 -21.28 20.91
N ASP A 86 -4.92 -20.75 20.49
CA ASP A 86 -5.65 -21.27 19.34
C ASP A 86 -4.98 -20.84 18.02
N HIS A 87 -4.35 -21.81 17.34
CA HIS A 87 -3.70 -21.60 16.05
C HIS A 87 -4.69 -21.28 14.93
N ARG A 88 -5.97 -21.69 15.03
CA ARG A 88 -7.00 -21.38 14.03
C ARG A 88 -7.33 -19.90 14.05
N MET A 89 -7.46 -19.33 15.25
CA MET A 89 -7.66 -17.89 15.42
C MET A 89 -6.46 -17.10 14.89
N LEU A 90 -5.23 -17.56 15.16
CA LEU A 90 -4.03 -16.93 14.61
C LEU A 90 -3.97 -16.98 13.08
N ALA A 91 -4.34 -18.12 12.47
CA ALA A 91 -4.39 -18.26 11.02
C ALA A 91 -5.46 -17.35 10.39
N ALA A 92 -6.64 -17.24 11.02
CA ALA A 92 -7.69 -16.34 10.60
C ALA A 92 -7.24 -14.86 10.67
N LEU A 93 -6.58 -14.46 11.75
CA LEU A 93 -6.03 -13.12 11.92
C LEU A 93 -4.98 -12.79 10.85
N LYS A 94 -4.06 -13.72 10.56
CA LYS A 94 -3.04 -13.51 9.52
C LYS A 94 -3.65 -13.38 8.12
N ARG A 95 -4.64 -14.22 7.80
CA ARG A 95 -5.30 -14.21 6.48
C ARG A 95 -6.11 -12.94 6.28
N LYS A 96 -6.96 -12.57 7.26
CA LYS A 96 -7.84 -11.41 7.14
C LYS A 96 -7.14 -10.08 7.42
N GLY A 97 -6.11 -10.08 8.26
CA GLY A 97 -5.36 -8.88 8.64
C GLY A 97 -4.16 -8.55 7.75
N ARG A 98 -3.96 -9.24 6.61
CA ARG A 98 -2.80 -9.04 5.73
C ARG A 98 -2.69 -7.58 5.26
N GLY A 99 -3.77 -7.01 4.72
CA GLY A 99 -3.79 -5.63 4.24
C GLY A 99 -3.47 -4.61 5.35
N PHE A 100 -4.12 -4.73 6.51
CA PHE A 100 -3.83 -3.88 7.66
C PHE A 100 -2.37 -3.98 8.12
N ARG A 101 -1.80 -5.19 8.12
CA ARG A 101 -0.40 -5.42 8.47
C ARG A 101 0.54 -4.79 7.43
N ASN A 102 0.23 -4.88 6.15
CA ASN A 102 1.02 -4.28 5.07
C ASN A 102 1.01 -2.75 5.17
N LEU A 103 -0.17 -2.16 5.38
CA LEU A 103 -0.32 -0.72 5.64
C LEU A 103 0.52 -0.27 6.84
N GLY A 104 0.39 -0.96 7.98
CA GLY A 104 1.17 -0.66 9.17
C GLY A 104 2.68 -0.80 8.94
N ALA A 105 3.12 -1.84 8.22
CA ALA A 105 4.52 -2.04 7.88
C ALA A 105 5.06 -0.93 6.97
N ALA A 106 4.27 -0.47 5.99
CA ALA A 106 4.63 0.65 5.11
C ALA A 106 4.78 1.95 5.91
N CYS A 107 3.81 2.27 6.78
CA CYS A 107 3.86 3.47 7.64
C CYS A 107 5.07 3.47 8.58
N LEU A 108 5.33 2.34 9.26
CA LEU A 108 6.49 2.20 10.15
C LEU A 108 7.82 2.21 9.38
N GLY A 109 7.84 1.64 8.17
CA GLY A 109 8.97 1.71 7.25
C GLY A 109 9.29 3.14 6.85
N LYS A 110 8.26 3.93 6.52
CA LYS A 110 8.39 5.37 6.23
C LYS A 110 8.95 6.13 7.44
N GLU A 111 8.46 5.89 8.66
CA GLU A 111 9.03 6.51 9.87
C GLU A 111 10.51 6.18 10.04
N LYS A 112 10.88 4.90 9.88
CA LYS A 112 12.27 4.45 10.05
C LYS A 112 13.20 5.11 9.03
N ARG A 113 12.78 5.21 7.76
CA ARG A 113 13.55 5.87 6.69
C ARG A 113 13.73 7.36 7.00
N LEU A 114 12.65 8.06 7.34
CA LEU A 114 12.70 9.49 7.70
C LEU A 114 13.62 9.76 8.88
N LYS A 115 13.58 8.91 9.92
CA LYS A 115 14.47 9.03 11.09
C LYS A 115 15.93 8.70 10.78
N SER A 116 16.19 7.88 9.75
CA SER A 116 17.55 7.45 9.37
C SER A 116 18.19 8.40 8.35
N GLN A 117 17.40 9.07 7.52
CA GLN A 117 17.85 10.03 6.50
C GLN A 117 17.48 11.45 6.95
N ALA A 118 18.23 11.99 7.92
CA ALA A 118 18.10 13.40 8.30
C ALA A 118 18.50 14.37 7.17
N ASP A 119 19.18 13.88 6.12
CA ASP A 119 19.82 14.73 5.09
C ASP A 119 19.57 14.25 3.64
N GLY A 120 18.66 13.29 3.44
CA GLY A 120 18.39 12.67 2.13
C GLY A 120 17.01 13.03 1.60
N THR A 121 16.94 13.71 0.46
CA THR A 121 15.67 14.00 -0.23
C THR A 121 15.01 12.68 -0.62
N LEU A 122 13.94 12.31 0.08
CA LEU A 122 13.14 11.14 -0.27
C LEU A 122 12.44 11.39 -1.61
N SER A 123 12.61 10.47 -2.56
CA SER A 123 11.83 10.51 -3.79
C SER A 123 10.36 10.32 -3.45
N THR A 124 9.54 11.33 -3.73
CA THR A 124 8.09 11.37 -3.51
C THR A 124 7.32 10.33 -4.34
N TRP A 125 8.01 9.57 -5.19
CA TRP A 125 7.42 8.59 -6.13
C TRP A 125 7.96 7.18 -5.97
N ASP A 126 8.61 6.85 -4.83
CA ASP A 126 8.96 5.46 -4.55
C ASP A 126 7.68 4.62 -4.47
N LYS A 127 7.57 3.56 -5.28
CA LYS A 127 6.42 2.64 -5.30
C LYS A 127 6.14 2.06 -3.91
N SER A 128 7.19 1.89 -3.09
CA SER A 128 7.04 1.43 -1.71
C SER A 128 6.36 2.44 -0.77
N MET A 129 6.20 3.70 -1.19
CA MET A 129 5.52 4.75 -0.42
C MET A 129 4.05 4.93 -0.76
N ILE A 130 3.51 4.29 -1.82
CA ILE A 130 2.11 4.48 -2.25
C ILE A 130 1.15 4.16 -1.10
N ALA A 131 1.31 3.00 -0.45
CA ALA A 131 0.48 2.58 0.69
C ALA A 131 0.64 3.48 1.94
N SER A 132 1.71 4.27 2.04
CA SER A 132 1.97 5.17 3.19
C SER A 132 2.03 6.64 2.78
N MET A 133 1.44 7.00 1.64
CA MET A 133 1.56 8.34 1.06
C MET A 133 0.99 9.41 2.00
N PHE A 134 -0.19 9.16 2.56
CA PHE A 134 -0.90 10.07 3.47
C PHE A 134 -0.39 10.02 4.92
N TYR A 135 0.46 9.06 5.26
CA TYR A 135 0.97 8.89 6.62
C TYR A 135 2.04 9.94 6.95
N GLN A 136 1.85 10.68 8.04
CA GLN A 136 2.85 11.62 8.56
C GLN A 136 3.65 10.96 9.68
N ALA A 137 4.98 10.99 9.59
CA ALA A 137 5.84 10.40 10.60
C ALA A 137 5.85 11.23 11.88
N ARG A 138 5.92 10.54 13.02
CA ARG A 138 6.01 11.22 14.32
C ARG A 138 7.39 11.92 14.46
N PRO A 139 7.43 13.11 15.10
CA PRO A 139 8.68 13.81 15.38
C PRO A 139 9.70 12.92 16.07
N SER A 140 10.98 13.12 15.76
CA SER A 140 12.05 12.49 16.52
C SER A 140 12.16 13.16 17.90
N GLN A 141 12.60 12.43 18.93
CA GLN A 141 12.78 13.02 20.26
C GLN A 141 13.84 14.15 20.25
N SER A 142 14.77 14.13 19.29
CA SER A 142 15.76 15.20 19.09
C SER A 142 15.17 16.51 18.54
N ASP A 143 14.04 16.46 17.84
CA ASP A 143 13.38 17.67 17.29
C ASP A 143 12.41 18.32 18.30
N ALA A 144 12.08 17.65 19.40
CA ALA A 144 11.15 18.14 20.42
C ALA A 144 11.80 19.03 21.49
N GLU A 145 13.13 19.20 21.46
CA GLU A 145 13.92 19.94 22.45
C GLU A 145 14.42 21.32 21.97
N THR A 146 14.00 21.78 20.79
CA THR A 146 14.28 23.12 20.23
C THR A 146 13.04 23.98 20.11
#